data_AF-A0A845U0M1-F1
#
_entry.id   AF-A0A845U0M1-F1
#
_cell.length_a   1.000
_cell.length_b   1.000
_cell.length_c   1.000
_cell.angle_alpha   90.00
_cell.angle_beta   90.00
_cell.angle_gamma   90.00
#
_symmetry.space_group_name_H-M   'P 1'
#
loop_
_entity.id
_entity.type
_entity.pdbx_description
1 polymer ?
#
loop_
_entity_poly.entity_id
_entity_poly.type
_entity_poly.pdbx_seq_one_letter_code
_entity_poly.pdbx_strand_id
1 'polypeptide(L)'
;RGKDLYAYWGDTVTDALNAQLDAEDSATLINLASEEYFKVVRPARLTVPVITPVFQDWKDGRYKIISFYAKRARGLMTRYAAEHRITEADGLREFNLAGYAFDADASDASHWMFRRRIAD
;
A
#
# COMPACT_ATOMS: atom_id res chain seq x y z
N ARG A 1 13.49 14.10 23.60
CA ARG A 1 12.26 13.76 22.81
C ARG A 1 12.01 14.93 21.87
N GLY A 2 11.89 14.67 20.56
CA GLY A 2 12.28 15.59 19.48
C GLY A 2 11.27 16.69 19.06
N LYS A 3 11.51 17.25 17.87
CA LYS A 3 10.86 18.46 17.32
C LYS A 3 9.46 18.27 16.71
N ASP A 4 9.09 17.03 16.40
CA ASP A 4 7.82 16.66 15.76
C ASP A 4 7.44 15.22 16.13
N LEU A 5 6.25 14.77 15.69
CA LEU A 5 5.77 13.41 15.97
C LEU A 5 6.64 12.32 15.34
N TYR A 6 7.27 12.57 14.20
CA TYR A 6 8.17 11.60 13.56
C TYR A 6 9.44 11.39 14.40
N ALA A 7 9.99 12.47 14.96
CA ALA A 7 11.14 12.44 15.86
C ALA A 7 10.78 11.90 17.25
N TYR A 8 9.52 12.06 17.68
CA TYR A 8 9.01 11.44 18.91
C TYR A 8 8.99 9.91 18.79
N TRP A 9 8.39 9.39 17.72
CA TRP A 9 8.28 7.95 17.50
C TRP A 9 9.62 7.30 17.15
N GLY A 10 10.53 8.04 16.51
CA GLY A 10 11.89 7.58 16.22
C GLY A 10 11.85 6.30 15.38
N ASP A 11 12.29 5.19 15.97
CA ASP A 11 12.31 3.87 15.36
C ASP A 11 11.23 2.92 15.90
N THR A 12 10.53 3.33 16.96
CA THR A 12 9.57 2.50 17.73
C THR A 12 8.58 1.77 16.84
N VAL A 13 7.99 2.47 15.86
CA VAL A 13 6.99 1.87 14.95
C VAL A 13 7.63 0.87 14.00
N THR A 14 8.84 1.14 13.52
CA THR A 14 9.55 0.23 12.62
C THR A 14 9.98 -1.04 13.35
N ASP A 15 10.49 -0.90 14.57
CA ASP A 15 10.91 -2.03 15.39
C ASP A 15 9.70 -2.90 15.77
N ALA A 16 8.55 -2.29 16.07
CA ALA A 16 7.30 -3.03 16.30
C ALA A 16 6.79 -3.76 15.05
N LEU A 17 6.88 -3.14 13.87
CA LEU A 17 6.53 -3.80 12.61
C LEU A 17 7.45 -4.99 12.33
N ASN A 18 8.77 -4.83 12.51
CA ASN A 18 9.72 -5.93 12.33
C ASN A 18 9.43 -7.10 13.27
N ALA A 19 9.12 -6.83 14.55
CA ALA A 19 8.76 -7.88 15.50
C ALA A 19 7.48 -8.63 15.09
N GLN A 20 6.47 -7.93 14.56
CA GLN A 20 5.25 -8.57 14.06
C GLN A 20 5.52 -9.40 12.80
N LEU A 21 6.29 -8.85 11.85
CA LEU A 21 6.64 -9.52 10.60
C LEU A 21 7.42 -10.81 10.86
N ASP A 22 8.36 -10.79 11.81
CA ASP A 22 9.12 -11.98 12.24
C ASP A 22 8.22 -13.02 12.92
N ALA A 23 7.33 -12.59 13.81
CA ALA A 23 6.40 -13.48 14.52
C ALA A 23 5.40 -14.17 13.58
N GLU A 24 5.05 -13.55 12.45
CA GLU A 24 4.13 -14.09 11.45
C GLU A 24 4.84 -14.78 10.26
N ASP A 25 6.18 -14.86 10.28
CA ASP A 25 7.01 -15.33 9.14
C ASP A 25 6.62 -14.66 7.81
N SER A 26 6.34 -13.36 7.89
CA SER A 26 5.85 -12.58 6.75
C SER A 26 6.98 -12.30 5.76
N ALA A 27 6.74 -12.55 4.48
CA ALA A 27 7.73 -12.29 3.43
C ALA A 27 7.69 -10.86 2.88
N THR A 28 6.63 -10.08 3.15
CA THR A 28 6.41 -8.76 2.52
C THR A 28 5.48 -7.89 3.39
N LEU A 29 5.71 -6.58 3.39
CA LEU A 29 4.80 -5.59 3.97
C LEU A 29 4.01 -4.86 2.86
N ILE A 30 2.68 -4.91 2.92
CA ILE A 30 1.81 -4.14 2.02
C ILE A 30 1.49 -2.78 2.63
N ASN A 31 2.00 -1.70 2.02
CA ASN A 31 1.74 -0.33 2.45
C ASN A 31 0.48 0.24 1.78
N LEU A 32 -0.65 0.19 2.48
CA LEU A 32 -1.90 0.88 2.12
C LEU A 32 -2.15 2.15 2.94
N ALA A 33 -1.16 2.63 3.69
CA ALA A 33 -1.26 3.87 4.46
C ALA A 33 -1.12 5.12 3.57
N SER A 34 -1.42 6.29 4.10
CA SER A 34 -0.97 7.54 3.47
C SER A 34 0.50 7.80 3.77
N GLU A 35 1.16 8.58 2.91
CA GLU A 35 2.54 9.03 3.11
C GLU A 35 2.75 9.68 4.49
N GLU A 36 1.77 10.47 4.96
CA GLU A 36 1.83 11.13 6.25
C GLU A 36 1.95 10.13 7.41
N TYR A 37 1.20 9.02 7.36
CA TYR A 37 1.30 7.96 8.38
C TYR A 37 2.55 7.10 8.17
N PHE A 38 2.86 6.74 6.93
CA PHE A 38 3.99 5.87 6.63
C PHE A 38 5.36 6.53 6.92
N LYS A 39 5.42 7.86 6.96
CA LYS A 39 6.65 8.62 7.29
C LYS A 39 7.21 8.36 8.69
N VAL A 40 6.41 7.79 9.59
CA VAL A 40 6.89 7.33 10.91
C VAL A 40 7.72 6.04 10.80
N VAL A 41 7.56 5.28 9.73
CA VAL A 41 8.30 4.04 9.44
C VAL A 41 9.65 4.39 8.79
N ARG A 42 10.65 3.54 8.99
CA ARG A 42 11.98 3.62 8.36
C ARG A 42 12.11 2.45 7.36
N PRO A 43 11.72 2.62 6.09
CA PRO A 43 11.70 1.52 5.12
C PRO A 43 13.04 0.81 4.97
N ALA A 44 14.15 1.54 5.02
CA ALA A 44 15.51 0.98 4.96
C ALA A 44 15.89 0.07 6.15
N ARG A 45 15.08 0.05 7.22
CA ARG A 45 15.25 -0.80 8.40
C ARG A 45 14.22 -1.93 8.48
N LEU A 46 13.26 -1.99 7.55
CA LEU A 46 12.33 -3.11 7.52
C LEU A 46 13.08 -4.37 7.06
N THR A 47 12.77 -5.50 7.68
CA THR A 47 13.42 -6.80 7.38
C THR A 47 12.89 -7.45 6.11
N VAL A 48 11.79 -6.93 5.56
CA VAL A 48 11.08 -7.45 4.39
C VAL A 48 10.88 -6.35 3.35
N PRO A 49 10.73 -6.71 2.06
CA PRO A 49 10.35 -5.74 1.04
C PRO A 49 9.00 -5.10 1.34
N VAL A 50 8.87 -3.83 0.94
CA VAL A 50 7.60 -3.09 1.02
C VAL A 50 7.03 -2.96 -0.38
N ILE A 51 5.75 -3.31 -0.51
CA ILE A 51 4.98 -3.10 -1.73
C ILE A 51 3.90 -2.08 -1.45
N THR A 52 3.81 -1.06 -2.29
CA THR A 52 2.85 0.05 -2.17
C THR A 52 1.89 0.00 -3.36
N PRO A 53 0.67 -0.53 -3.17
CA PRO A 53 -0.40 -0.39 -4.14
C PRO A 53 -0.78 1.09 -4.35
N VAL A 54 -0.72 1.54 -5.60
CA VAL A 54 -1.03 2.91 -6.02
C VAL A 54 -2.28 2.90 -6.90
N PHE A 55 -3.31 3.60 -6.45
CA PHE A 55 -4.59 3.66 -7.14
C PHE A 55 -4.69 4.94 -7.98
N GLN A 56 -4.85 4.78 -9.29
CA GLN A 56 -4.96 5.89 -10.24
C GLN A 56 -6.27 5.82 -11.02
N ASP A 57 -6.84 6.99 -11.28
CA ASP A 57 -8.06 7.16 -12.05
C ASP A 57 -7.75 7.91 -13.34
N TRP A 58 -8.38 7.50 -14.43
CA TRP A 58 -8.32 8.21 -15.70
C TRP A 58 -9.12 9.51 -15.61
N LYS A 59 -8.45 10.65 -15.79
CA LYS A 59 -9.10 11.96 -15.82
C LYS A 59 -8.23 12.97 -16.55
N ASP A 60 -8.83 13.72 -17.49
CA ASP A 60 -8.16 14.72 -18.33
C ASP A 60 -7.04 14.12 -19.20
N GLY A 61 -7.31 12.96 -19.82
CA GLY A 61 -6.39 12.33 -20.78
C GLY A 61 -5.19 11.59 -20.16
N ARG A 62 -5.14 11.46 -18.83
CA ARG A 62 -4.06 10.72 -18.13
C ARG A 62 -4.55 10.05 -16.85
N TYR A 63 -3.80 9.05 -16.39
CA TYR A 63 -3.98 8.46 -15.06
C TYR A 63 -3.36 9.37 -13.98
N LYS A 64 -4.12 9.63 -12.91
CA LYS A 64 -3.64 10.38 -11.74
C LYS A 64 -4.28 9.85 -10.45
N ILE A 65 -3.60 10.09 -9.33
CA ILE A 65 -4.15 9.78 -8.01
C ILE A 65 -5.24 10.81 -7.70
N ILE A 66 -6.49 10.38 -7.59
CA ILE A 66 -7.58 11.18 -7.06
C ILE A 66 -7.74 10.81 -5.58
N SER A 67 -7.33 11.70 -4.69
CA SER A 67 -7.12 11.39 -3.26
C SER A 67 -8.32 10.74 -2.57
N PHE A 68 -9.54 11.20 -2.83
CA PHE A 68 -10.76 10.60 -2.26
C PHE A 68 -10.94 9.14 -2.70
N TYR A 69 -10.75 8.84 -3.99
CA TYR A 69 -10.87 7.49 -4.52
C TYR A 69 -9.72 6.60 -4.06
N ALA A 70 -8.49 7.10 -4.04
CA ALA A 70 -7.34 6.33 -3.56
C ALA A 70 -7.49 5.93 -2.08
N LYS A 71 -8.01 6.83 -1.23
CA LYS A 71 -8.32 6.50 0.18
C LYS A 71 -9.36 5.37 0.29
N ARG A 72 -10.42 5.45 -0.51
CA ARG A 72 -11.46 4.39 -0.55
C ARG A 72 -10.89 3.08 -1.09
N ALA A 73 -10.08 3.13 -2.15
CA ALA A 73 -9.49 1.96 -2.80
C ALA A 73 -8.52 1.21 -1.88
N ARG A 74 -7.74 1.92 -1.05
CA ARG A 74 -6.91 1.30 0.00
C ARG A 74 -7.74 0.46 0.97
N GLY A 75 -8.82 1.03 1.50
CA GLY A 75 -9.74 0.29 2.37
C GLY A 75 -10.41 -0.90 1.66
N LEU A 76 -10.76 -0.74 0.37
CA LEU A 76 -11.30 -1.84 -0.43
C LEU A 76 -10.29 -2.97 -0.62
N MET A 77 -9.02 -2.66 -0.85
CA MET A 77 -7.97 -3.68 -0.99
C MET A 77 -7.71 -4.42 0.34
N THR A 78 -7.69 -3.70 1.47
CA THR A 78 -7.62 -4.33 2.80
C THR A 78 -8.80 -5.28 3.02
N ARG A 79 -10.02 -4.82 2.72
CA ARG A 79 -11.23 -5.66 2.81
C ARG A 79 -11.13 -6.88 1.89
N TYR A 80 -10.72 -6.69 0.64
CA TYR A 80 -10.57 -7.75 -0.35
C TYR A 80 -9.60 -8.83 0.14
N ALA A 81 -8.45 -8.43 0.67
CA ALA A 81 -7.46 -9.34 1.26
C ALA A 81 -8.06 -10.19 2.38
N ALA A 82 -8.78 -9.55 3.30
CA ALA A 82 -9.41 -10.24 4.43
C ALA A 82 -10.54 -11.18 3.99
N GLU A 83 -11.42 -10.75 3.09
CA GLU A 83 -12.55 -11.56 2.60
C GLU A 83 -12.08 -12.79 1.82
N HIS A 84 -11.01 -12.65 1.04
CA HIS A 84 -10.45 -13.73 0.22
C HIS A 84 -9.34 -14.51 0.92
N ARG A 85 -9.02 -14.15 2.17
CA ARG A 85 -7.95 -14.77 2.99
C ARG A 85 -6.61 -14.82 2.24
N ILE A 86 -6.26 -13.70 1.61
CA ILE A 86 -5.00 -13.56 0.88
C ILE A 86 -3.85 -13.47 1.89
N THR A 87 -2.94 -14.44 1.84
CA THR A 87 -1.74 -14.48 2.68
C THR A 87 -0.46 -14.14 1.92
N GLU A 88 -0.48 -14.28 0.59
CA GLU A 88 0.64 -13.95 -0.29
C GLU A 88 0.40 -12.64 -1.04
N ALA A 89 1.41 -11.76 -1.08
CA ALA A 89 1.32 -10.45 -1.70
C ALA A 89 0.80 -10.52 -3.14
N ASP A 90 1.29 -11.46 -3.95
CA ASP A 90 0.91 -11.59 -5.36
C ASP A 90 -0.58 -11.86 -5.57
N GLY A 91 -1.29 -12.43 -4.58
CA GLY A 91 -2.74 -12.59 -4.64
C GLY A 91 -3.51 -11.26 -4.72
N LEU A 92 -2.90 -10.15 -4.31
CA LEU A 92 -3.51 -8.82 -4.42
C LEU A 92 -3.50 -8.25 -5.84
N ARG A 93 -2.70 -8.81 -6.76
CA ARG A 93 -2.72 -8.37 -8.17
C ARG A 93 -4.06 -8.63 -8.84
N GLU A 94 -4.82 -9.60 -8.34
CA GLU A 94 -6.18 -9.93 -8.80
C GLU A 94 -7.26 -8.96 -8.27
N PHE A 95 -6.89 -7.98 -7.45
CA PHE A 95 -7.83 -6.97 -6.94
C PHE A 95 -8.54 -6.24 -8.09
N ASN A 96 -9.86 -6.37 -8.15
CA ASN A 96 -10.69 -5.89 -9.24
C ASN A 96 -11.92 -5.06 -8.80
N LEU A 97 -11.95 -4.61 -7.53
CA LEU A 97 -13.11 -3.91 -7.00
C LEU A 97 -13.22 -2.47 -7.52
N ALA A 98 -14.45 -1.99 -7.64
CA ALA A 98 -14.80 -0.62 -8.03
C ALA A 98 -14.21 -0.17 -9.37
N GLY A 99 -13.86 -1.11 -10.27
CA GLY A 99 -13.33 -0.85 -11.60
C GLY A 99 -11.81 -0.64 -11.69
N TYR A 100 -11.08 -0.84 -10.58
CA TYR A 100 -9.62 -0.91 -10.62
C TYR A 100 -9.16 -2.24 -11.19
N ALA A 101 -8.02 -2.25 -11.88
CA ALA A 101 -7.31 -3.45 -12.30
C ALA A 101 -5.80 -3.21 -12.19
N PHE A 102 -5.03 -4.27 -11.91
CA PHE A 102 -3.57 -4.21 -11.90
C PHE A 102 -3.03 -3.92 -13.31
N ASP A 103 -2.09 -2.98 -13.42
CA ASP A 103 -1.39 -2.62 -14.64
C ASP A 103 0.08 -3.01 -14.50
N ALA A 104 0.44 -4.16 -15.09
CA ALA A 104 1.78 -4.73 -14.99
C ALA A 104 2.85 -3.85 -15.63
N ASP A 105 2.54 -3.22 -16.78
CA ASP A 105 3.49 -2.39 -17.53
C ASP A 105 3.83 -1.09 -16.79
N ALA A 106 2.88 -0.60 -15.98
CA ALA A 106 3.09 0.58 -15.16
C ALA A 106 3.64 0.28 -13.76
N SER A 107 3.74 -1.00 -13.38
CA SER A 107 4.17 -1.43 -12.06
C SER A 107 5.67 -1.73 -12.00
N ASP A 108 6.24 -1.59 -10.80
CA ASP A 108 7.60 -2.03 -10.50
C ASP A 108 7.61 -2.97 -9.28
N ALA A 109 8.81 -3.35 -8.82
CA ALA A 109 9.00 -4.28 -7.71
C ALA A 109 8.40 -3.79 -6.37
N SER A 110 8.22 -2.48 -6.22
CA SER A 110 7.79 -1.81 -4.98
C SER A 110 6.50 -1.01 -5.14
N HIS A 111 6.11 -0.63 -6.36
CA HIS A 111 4.89 0.13 -6.63
C HIS A 111 4.01 -0.62 -7.61
N TRP A 112 2.86 -1.05 -7.13
CA TRP A 112 1.88 -1.77 -7.93
C TRP A 112 0.77 -0.82 -8.37
N MET A 113 0.68 -0.56 -9.66
CA MET A 113 -0.31 0.36 -10.22
C MET A 113 -1.64 -0.37 -10.40
N PHE A 114 -2.67 0.14 -9.74
CA PHE A 114 -4.06 -0.24 -9.95
C PHE A 114 -4.78 0.92 -10.62
N ARG A 115 -5.21 0.71 -11.86
CA ARG A 115 -5.78 1.75 -12.71
C ARG A 115 -7.25 1.50 -12.97
N ARG A 116 -8.01 2.59 -12.96
CA ARG A 116 -9.43 2.58 -13.27
C ARG A 116 -9.74 3.61 -14.35
N ARG A 117 -10.49 3.17 -15.35
CA ARG A 117 -11.11 4.03 -16.36
C ARG A 117 -12.58 3.67 -16.45
N ILE A 118 -13.42 4.42 -15.75
CA ILE A 118 -14.87 4.33 -15.92
C ILE A 118 -15.17 5.11 -17.20
N ALA A 119 -15.76 4.45 -18.20
CA ALA A 119 -16.31 5.16 -19.35
C ALA A 119 -17.46 6.04 -18.85
N ASP A 120 -17.51 7.30 -19.30
CA ASP A 120 -18.64 8.19 -19.04
C ASP A 120 -19.96 7.59 -19.59
#